data_AF-A0A926BXB1-F1
#
_entry.id   AF-A0A926BXB1-F1
#
_cell.length_a   1.000
_cell.length_b   1.000
_cell.length_c   1.000
_cell.angle_alpha   90.00
_cell.angle_beta   90.00
_cell.angle_gamma   90.00
#
_symmetry.space_group_name_H-M   'P 1'
#
loop_
_entity.id
_entity.type
_entity.pdbx_description
1 polymer ?
#
loop_
_entity_poly.entity_id
_entity_poly.type
_entity_poly.pdbx_seq_one_letter_code
_entity_poly.pdbx_strand_id
1 'polypeptide(L)'
;GSGSEDLAYRMANAGYKVILTAVTHLYLDMAYNPSSGEPGQYWGGYVDIDKPFYFIPYNYLRIIKDDRTGKQLDPSVIKGRVPLTERGRANIVGIEAPLWAETNKTPADMEYKLLPKLLAVAERAWAKDPDWATETDQTKSDVLYGQAWSAFINVVGKRELPRLDTYAGGFQYRIPTAGAKIINGKVAANVQFPGMTIRYTTDGSEPTATSPAYTEPMDTAGPVKLKVFNAAGRAGRTVTISR
;
A
#
# COMPACT_ATOMS: atom_id res chain seq x y z
N GLY A 1 -18.25 1.26 0.00
CA GLY A 1 -18.66 2.58 -0.47
C GLY A 1 -19.55 3.27 0.56
N SER A 2 -19.59 4.60 0.55
CA SER A 2 -20.49 5.44 1.36
C SER A 2 -21.59 6.11 0.53
N GLY A 3 -21.73 5.76 -0.76
CA GLY A 3 -22.82 6.18 -1.63
C GLY A 3 -22.54 7.41 -2.51
N SER A 4 -21.36 8.01 -2.39
CA SER A 4 -20.91 9.19 -3.16
C SER A 4 -19.70 8.90 -4.06
N GLU A 5 -19.54 7.65 -4.50
CA GLU A 5 -18.39 7.20 -5.27
C GLU A 5 -18.21 8.02 -6.57
N ASP A 6 -19.30 8.44 -7.22
CA ASP A 6 -19.25 9.22 -8.47
C ASP A 6 -19.30 10.74 -8.29
N LEU A 7 -19.28 11.26 -7.06
CA LEU A 7 -19.47 12.69 -6.81
C LEU A 7 -18.42 13.53 -7.55
N ALA A 8 -17.15 13.14 -7.48
CA ALA A 8 -16.07 13.85 -8.17
C ALA A 8 -16.30 13.87 -9.69
N TYR A 9 -16.77 12.78 -10.28
CA TYR A 9 -17.12 12.72 -11.71
C TYR A 9 -18.34 13.56 -12.05
N ARG A 10 -19.39 13.57 -11.22
CA ARG A 10 -20.54 14.46 -11.41
C ARG A 10 -20.12 15.94 -11.39
N MET A 11 -19.26 16.32 -10.46
CA MET A 11 -18.71 17.68 -10.37
C MET A 11 -17.87 18.03 -11.61
N ALA A 12 -16.97 17.14 -12.03
CA ALA A 12 -16.15 17.36 -13.22
C ALA A 12 -17.02 17.47 -14.50
N ASN A 13 -18.01 16.59 -14.66
CA ASN A 13 -18.97 16.62 -15.77
C ASN A 13 -19.80 17.92 -15.78
N ALA A 14 -20.10 18.48 -14.61
CA ALA A 14 -20.80 19.76 -14.46
C ALA A 14 -19.91 21.00 -14.74
N GLY A 15 -18.61 20.84 -14.95
CA GLY A 15 -17.70 21.93 -15.33
C GLY A 15 -16.73 22.39 -14.23
N TYR A 16 -16.80 21.83 -13.03
CA TYR A 16 -15.90 22.20 -11.94
C TYR A 16 -14.52 21.61 -12.15
N LYS A 17 -13.46 22.38 -11.86
CA LYS A 17 -12.11 21.82 -11.77
C LYS A 17 -12.00 20.98 -10.49
N VAL A 18 -11.63 19.71 -10.64
CA VAL A 18 -11.64 18.72 -9.57
C VAL A 18 -10.22 18.19 -9.34
N ILE A 19 -9.79 18.26 -8.09
CA ILE A 19 -8.64 17.51 -7.58
C ILE A 19 -9.18 16.25 -6.90
N LEU A 20 -8.68 15.09 -7.28
CA LEU A 20 -9.14 13.82 -6.72
C LEU A 20 -8.39 13.51 -5.42
N THR A 21 -9.15 13.34 -4.34
CA THR A 21 -8.63 13.11 -2.99
C THR A 21 -9.40 11.97 -2.33
N ALA A 22 -9.42 10.80 -2.97
CA ALA A 22 -10.24 9.67 -2.53
C ALA A 22 -9.69 9.04 -1.23
N VAL A 23 -10.45 9.11 -0.13
CA VAL A 23 -10.05 8.58 1.19
C VAL A 23 -9.57 7.13 1.14
N THR A 24 -10.23 6.29 0.35
CA THR A 24 -9.94 4.85 0.28
C THR A 24 -8.59 4.52 -0.38
N HIS A 25 -7.92 5.49 -1.00
CA HIS A 25 -6.68 5.29 -1.75
C HIS A 25 -5.58 6.33 -1.49
N LEU A 26 -5.95 7.59 -1.20
CA LEU A 26 -5.02 8.72 -1.19
C LEU A 26 -4.82 9.35 0.20
N TYR A 27 -5.57 8.95 1.22
CA TYR A 27 -5.37 9.48 2.58
C TYR A 27 -4.21 8.75 3.25
N LEU A 28 -3.09 9.47 3.43
CA LEU A 28 -1.84 8.88 3.88
C LEU A 28 -1.81 8.63 5.39
N ASP A 29 -2.68 9.30 6.15
CA ASP A 29 -2.90 9.10 7.58
C ASP A 29 -3.65 7.81 7.94
N MET A 30 -4.25 7.14 6.95
CA MET A 30 -4.88 5.83 7.16
C MET A 30 -3.82 4.79 7.56
N ALA A 31 -4.16 3.85 8.44
CA ALA A 31 -3.31 2.73 8.77
C ALA A 31 -3.02 1.87 7.52
N TYR A 32 -1.82 1.27 7.45
CA TYR A 32 -1.43 0.45 6.31
C TYR A 32 -2.21 -0.86 6.21
N ASN A 33 -2.64 -1.42 7.33
CA ASN A 33 -3.31 -2.72 7.41
C ASN A 33 -4.15 -2.82 8.71
N PRO A 34 -5.02 -3.83 8.86
CA PRO A 34 -5.92 -3.97 10.02
C PRO A 34 -5.26 -4.44 11.32
N SER A 35 -3.93 -4.58 11.38
CA SER A 35 -3.26 -4.96 12.63
C SER A 35 -3.54 -3.92 13.71
N SER A 36 -3.92 -4.36 14.91
CA SER A 36 -4.16 -3.47 16.06
C SER A 36 -2.92 -2.65 16.46
N GLY A 37 -1.74 -3.07 16.03
CA GLY A 37 -0.49 -2.36 16.25
C GLY A 37 -0.09 -1.39 15.13
N GLU A 38 -0.83 -1.32 14.03
CA GLU A 38 -0.51 -0.45 12.91
C GLU A 38 -1.03 0.98 13.21
N PRO A 39 -0.17 2.02 13.24
CA PRO A 39 -0.61 3.37 13.55
C PRO A 39 -1.35 3.99 12.36
N GLY A 40 -2.33 4.83 12.66
CA GLY A 40 -3.11 5.57 11.67
C GLY A 40 -4.61 5.49 11.95
N GLN A 41 -5.37 6.36 11.29
CA GLN A 41 -6.82 6.29 11.31
C GLN A 41 -7.31 5.16 10.40
N TYR A 42 -8.58 4.75 10.52
CA TYR A 42 -9.13 3.68 9.68
C TYR A 42 -10.61 3.87 9.35
N TRP A 43 -11.16 5.07 9.57
CA TRP A 43 -12.57 5.36 9.31
C TRP A 43 -12.94 5.18 7.83
N GLY A 44 -12.01 5.49 6.91
CA GLY A 44 -12.15 5.29 5.47
C GLY A 44 -11.64 3.93 4.96
N GLY A 45 -11.01 3.14 5.83
CA GLY A 45 -10.34 1.88 5.52
C GLY A 45 -8.82 1.97 5.67
N TYR A 46 -8.12 1.01 5.08
CA TYR A 46 -6.66 0.91 5.13
C TYR A 46 -6.04 1.33 3.81
N VAL A 47 -4.91 2.03 3.85
CA VAL A 47 -4.19 2.50 2.66
C VAL A 47 -2.73 2.11 2.82
N ASP A 48 -2.31 1.07 2.09
CA ASP A 48 -0.90 0.75 1.92
C ASP A 48 -0.37 1.39 0.63
N ILE A 49 0.85 1.04 0.22
CA ILE A 49 1.47 1.58 -1.01
C ILE A 49 0.80 1.08 -2.31
N ASP A 50 0.12 -0.07 -2.26
CA ASP A 50 -0.56 -0.64 -3.43
C ASP A 50 -1.75 0.22 -3.84
N LYS A 51 -2.50 0.77 -2.87
CA LYS A 51 -3.70 1.56 -3.14
C LYS A 51 -3.48 2.83 -3.97
N PRO A 52 -2.56 3.74 -3.63
CA PRO A 52 -2.25 4.85 -4.52
C PRO A 52 -1.71 4.38 -5.87
N PHE A 53 -0.95 3.28 -5.89
CA PHE A 53 -0.36 2.76 -7.13
C PHE A 53 -1.46 2.29 -8.07
N TYR A 54 -2.43 1.49 -7.65
CA TYR A 54 -3.50 1.05 -8.55
C TYR A 54 -4.59 2.11 -8.79
N PHE A 55 -4.48 3.32 -8.23
CA PHE A 55 -5.48 4.36 -8.46
C PHE A 55 -5.57 4.73 -9.96
N ILE A 56 -6.77 4.83 -10.55
CA ILE A 56 -6.95 5.21 -11.97
C ILE A 56 -7.71 6.54 -12.02
N PRO A 57 -7.05 7.71 -12.12
CA PRO A 57 -7.71 9.02 -12.01
C PRO A 57 -8.92 9.21 -12.93
N TYR A 58 -8.82 8.70 -14.16
CA TYR A 58 -9.87 8.84 -15.18
C TYR A 58 -10.83 7.65 -15.26
N ASN A 59 -10.66 6.62 -14.44
CA ASN A 59 -11.59 5.49 -14.32
C ASN A 59 -11.60 4.87 -12.91
N TYR A 60 -11.62 5.71 -11.86
CA TYR A 60 -11.45 5.21 -10.50
C TYR A 60 -12.66 4.39 -10.01
N LEU A 61 -13.82 4.45 -10.69
CA LEU A 61 -14.95 3.58 -10.36
C LEU A 61 -14.61 2.09 -10.56
N ARG A 62 -13.70 1.77 -11.49
CA ARG A 62 -13.22 0.40 -11.78
C ARG A 62 -12.44 -0.21 -10.62
N ILE A 63 -11.78 0.61 -9.79
CA ILE A 63 -10.90 0.14 -8.71
C ILE A 63 -11.61 0.06 -7.35
N ILE A 64 -12.87 0.45 -7.28
CA ILE A 64 -13.68 0.33 -6.06
C ILE A 64 -14.15 -1.11 -5.93
N LYS A 65 -13.25 -1.96 -5.43
CA LYS A 65 -13.48 -3.41 -5.30
C LYS A 65 -13.84 -3.83 -3.87
N ASP A 66 -13.37 -3.08 -2.87
CA ASP A 66 -13.50 -3.46 -1.47
C ASP A 66 -14.16 -2.37 -0.62
N ASP A 67 -14.82 -2.78 0.45
CA ASP A 67 -15.32 -1.89 1.48
C ASP A 67 -14.20 -1.44 2.45
N ARG A 68 -14.56 -0.61 3.44
CA ARG A 68 -13.59 -0.10 4.43
C ARG A 68 -12.95 -1.19 5.29
N THR A 69 -13.52 -2.40 5.33
CA THR A 69 -12.98 -3.55 6.06
C THR A 69 -12.08 -4.43 5.20
N GLY A 70 -11.97 -4.15 3.90
CA GLY A 70 -11.25 -4.98 2.93
C GLY A 70 -12.08 -6.14 2.39
N LYS A 71 -13.40 -6.15 2.64
CA LYS A 71 -14.30 -7.15 2.06
C LYS A 71 -14.71 -6.72 0.66
N GLN A 72 -14.70 -7.67 -0.28
CA GLN A 72 -15.17 -7.45 -1.64
C GLN A 72 -16.60 -6.88 -1.66
N LEU A 73 -16.78 -5.79 -2.39
CA LEU A 73 -18.05 -5.16 -2.68
C LEU A 73 -18.81 -5.94 -3.74
N ASP A 74 -20.14 -5.95 -3.60
CA ASP A 74 -21.01 -6.38 -4.68
C ASP A 74 -20.86 -5.41 -5.88
N PRO A 75 -20.63 -5.89 -7.11
CA PRO A 75 -20.51 -5.04 -8.30
C PRO A 75 -21.70 -4.10 -8.52
N SER A 76 -22.89 -4.44 -8.00
CA SER A 76 -24.06 -3.57 -8.03
C SER A 76 -23.88 -2.23 -7.33
N VAL A 77 -22.93 -2.10 -6.39
CA VAL A 77 -22.63 -0.83 -5.70
C VAL A 77 -22.13 0.25 -6.67
N ILE A 78 -21.46 -0.18 -7.75
CA ILE A 78 -20.94 0.71 -8.80
C ILE A 78 -21.90 0.80 -9.99
N LYS A 79 -22.88 -0.11 -10.09
CA LYS A 79 -23.90 -0.08 -11.15
C LYS A 79 -24.75 1.18 -11.01
N GLY A 80 -24.88 1.95 -12.09
CA GLY A 80 -25.65 3.19 -12.12
C GLY A 80 -24.90 4.44 -11.64
N ARG A 81 -23.62 4.30 -11.25
CA ARG A 81 -22.75 5.45 -10.96
C ARG A 81 -22.42 6.20 -12.25
N VAL A 82 -22.35 7.53 -12.16
CA VAL A 82 -22.09 8.40 -13.30
C VAL A 82 -20.63 8.25 -13.74
N PRO A 83 -20.34 7.80 -14.98
CA PRO A 83 -18.98 7.73 -15.48
C PRO A 83 -18.42 9.12 -15.80
N LEU A 84 -17.10 9.21 -15.92
CA LEU A 84 -16.45 10.43 -16.37
C LEU A 84 -16.71 10.63 -17.87
N THR A 85 -17.25 11.79 -18.24
CA THR A 85 -17.41 12.19 -19.65
C THR A 85 -16.11 12.78 -20.19
N GLU A 86 -16.01 12.95 -21.51
CA GLU A 86 -14.88 13.66 -22.13
C GLU A 86 -14.73 15.09 -21.58
N ARG A 87 -15.84 15.83 -21.46
CA ARG A 87 -15.86 17.15 -20.82
C ARG A 87 -15.36 17.08 -19.37
N GLY A 88 -15.81 16.07 -18.62
CA GLY A 88 -15.37 15.84 -17.24
C GLY A 88 -13.88 15.52 -17.14
N ARG A 89 -13.33 14.75 -18.07
CA ARG A 89 -11.91 14.42 -18.12
C ARG A 89 -11.04 15.68 -18.21
N ALA A 90 -11.41 16.65 -19.03
CA ALA A 90 -10.72 17.95 -19.12
C ALA A 90 -10.83 18.82 -17.85
N ASN A 91 -11.65 18.41 -16.89
CA ASN A 91 -11.88 19.09 -15.62
C ASN A 91 -11.26 18.37 -14.42
N ILE A 92 -10.69 17.18 -14.59
CA ILE A 92 -9.81 16.59 -13.58
C ILE A 92 -8.44 17.26 -13.72
N VAL A 93 -8.01 18.00 -12.70
CA VAL A 93 -6.78 18.81 -12.74
C VAL A 93 -5.62 18.21 -11.95
N GLY A 94 -5.86 17.13 -11.22
CA GLY A 94 -4.82 16.41 -10.51
C GLY A 94 -5.36 15.46 -9.43
N ILE A 95 -4.42 14.89 -8.68
CA ILE A 95 -4.69 14.12 -7.47
C ILE A 95 -3.97 14.77 -6.28
N GLU A 96 -4.53 14.61 -5.09
CA GLU A 96 -3.93 15.07 -3.85
C GLU A 96 -4.01 13.96 -2.79
N ALA A 97 -2.95 13.85 -1.99
CA ALA A 97 -2.83 12.85 -0.95
C ALA A 97 -2.60 13.51 0.42
N PRO A 98 -3.66 13.77 1.20
CA PRO A 98 -3.54 14.46 2.47
C PRO A 98 -2.95 13.53 3.54
N LEU A 99 -2.20 14.14 4.47
CA LEU A 99 -1.75 13.52 5.70
C LEU A 99 -2.33 14.32 6.87
N TRP A 100 -3.46 13.86 7.40
CA TRP A 100 -4.04 14.45 8.61
C TRP A 100 -3.21 14.13 9.85
N ALA A 101 -3.26 15.01 10.85
CA ALA A 101 -2.27 15.07 11.93
C ALA A 101 -2.80 14.67 13.32
N GLU A 102 -4.05 14.19 13.45
CA GLU A 102 -4.68 13.90 14.73
C GLU A 102 -3.89 12.89 15.58
N THR A 103 -3.20 11.96 14.93
CA THR A 103 -2.40 10.90 15.60
C THR A 103 -0.89 11.02 15.35
N ASN A 104 -0.44 12.13 14.78
CA ASN A 104 0.99 12.39 14.52
C ASN A 104 1.58 13.15 15.70
N LYS A 105 2.21 12.43 16.64
CA LYS A 105 2.79 13.03 17.85
C LYS A 105 4.21 13.53 17.64
N THR A 106 4.90 12.96 16.65
CA THR A 106 6.29 13.24 16.31
C THR A 106 6.50 13.35 14.80
N PRO A 107 7.59 13.98 14.32
CA PRO A 107 7.95 13.95 12.90
C PRO A 107 8.10 12.52 12.36
N ALA A 108 8.62 11.59 13.17
CA ALA A 108 8.74 10.18 12.79
C ALA A 108 7.37 9.53 12.54
N ASP A 109 6.32 9.90 13.28
CA ASP A 109 4.97 9.41 13.04
C ASP A 109 4.42 9.88 11.68
N MET A 110 4.79 11.09 11.25
CA MET A 110 4.44 11.62 9.94
C MET A 110 5.18 10.86 8.84
N GLU A 111 6.50 10.71 8.97
CA GLU A 111 7.34 10.00 7.99
C GLU A 111 6.90 8.54 7.83
N TYR A 112 6.53 7.87 8.92
CA TYR A 112 6.03 6.50 8.90
C TYR A 112 4.75 6.36 8.07
N LYS A 113 3.78 7.26 8.28
CA LYS A 113 2.48 7.22 7.58
C LYS A 113 2.61 7.68 6.12
N LEU A 114 3.50 8.64 5.86
CA LEU A 114 3.77 9.19 4.54
C LEU A 114 4.52 8.22 3.64
N LEU A 115 5.60 7.61 4.15
CA LEU A 115 6.55 6.84 3.36
C LEU A 115 6.45 5.34 3.68
N PRO A 116 6.32 4.47 2.65
CA PRO A 116 6.58 4.78 1.23
C PRO A 116 5.35 5.11 0.36
N LYS A 117 4.13 5.26 0.93
CA LYS A 117 2.90 5.50 0.14
C LYS A 117 3.01 6.69 -0.82
N LEU A 118 3.67 7.77 -0.38
CA LEU A 118 3.88 8.96 -1.19
C LEU A 118 4.61 8.68 -2.52
N LEU A 119 5.47 7.66 -2.57
CA LEU A 119 6.14 7.28 -3.82
C LEU A 119 5.15 6.73 -4.85
N ALA A 120 4.13 5.99 -4.41
CA ALA A 120 3.08 5.51 -5.29
C ALA A 120 2.11 6.62 -5.73
N VAL A 121 1.84 7.59 -4.85
CA VAL A 121 1.11 8.81 -5.22
C VAL A 121 1.88 9.57 -6.30
N ALA A 122 3.19 9.78 -6.11
CA ALA A 122 4.03 10.49 -7.07
C ALA A 122 4.07 9.79 -8.44
N GLU A 123 4.24 8.46 -8.44
CA GLU A 123 4.16 7.66 -9.66
C GLU A 123 2.83 7.87 -10.38
N ARG A 124 1.70 7.75 -9.65
CA ARG A 124 0.37 7.88 -10.28
C ARG A 124 0.02 9.30 -10.70
N ALA A 125 0.54 10.32 -10.00
CA ALA A 125 0.31 11.72 -10.33
C ALA A 125 1.09 12.18 -11.57
N TRP A 126 2.24 11.56 -11.86
CA TRP A 126 3.20 12.04 -12.85
C TRP A 126 3.35 11.12 -14.07
N ALA A 127 3.41 9.81 -13.86
CA ALA A 127 3.66 8.86 -14.93
C ALA A 127 2.48 8.81 -15.92
N LYS A 128 2.76 8.39 -17.15
CA LYS A 128 1.72 8.08 -18.14
C LYS A 128 0.77 7.02 -17.57
N ASP A 129 -0.51 7.11 -17.94
CA ASP A 129 -1.48 6.03 -17.69
C ASP A 129 -0.88 4.68 -18.10
N PRO A 130 -0.78 3.72 -17.17
CA PRO A 130 -0.16 2.42 -17.44
C PRO A 130 -1.12 1.56 -18.26
N ASP A 131 -0.56 0.65 -19.05
CA ASP A 131 -1.34 -0.17 -19.99
C ASP A 131 -2.48 -0.94 -19.32
N TRP A 132 -2.27 -1.43 -18.09
CA TRP A 132 -3.31 -2.13 -17.32
C TRP A 132 -4.52 -1.24 -16.97
N ALA A 133 -4.33 0.08 -16.83
CA ALA A 133 -5.41 1.00 -16.46
C ALA A 133 -6.40 1.19 -17.63
N THR A 134 -5.90 1.07 -18.86
CA THR A 134 -6.69 1.19 -20.10
C THR A 134 -7.13 -0.15 -20.69
N GLU A 135 -6.52 -1.26 -20.28
CA GLU A 135 -6.88 -2.60 -20.74
C GLU A 135 -8.28 -2.99 -20.24
N THR A 136 -9.11 -3.47 -21.17
CA THR A 136 -10.51 -3.84 -20.93
C THR A 136 -10.69 -5.31 -20.56
N ASP A 137 -9.79 -6.18 -21.01
CA ASP A 137 -9.76 -7.58 -20.58
C ASP A 137 -9.17 -7.66 -19.17
N GLN A 138 -9.97 -8.13 -18.21
CA GLN A 138 -9.54 -8.13 -16.80
C GLN A 138 -8.36 -9.07 -16.54
N THR A 139 -8.32 -10.25 -17.17
CA THR A 139 -7.23 -11.20 -16.98
C THR A 139 -5.92 -10.64 -17.53
N LYS A 140 -5.95 -10.02 -18.70
CA LYS A 140 -4.78 -9.37 -19.29
C LYS A 140 -4.36 -8.14 -18.47
N SER A 141 -5.32 -7.36 -17.99
CA SER A 141 -5.07 -6.24 -17.09
C SER A 141 -4.37 -6.67 -15.81
N ASP A 142 -4.75 -7.82 -15.22
CA ASP A 142 -4.14 -8.32 -13.99
C ASP A 142 -2.68 -8.76 -14.22
N VAL A 143 -2.38 -9.37 -15.37
CA VAL A 143 -1.00 -9.72 -15.77
C VAL A 143 -0.15 -8.46 -15.94
N LEU A 144 -0.65 -7.46 -16.67
CA LEU A 144 0.03 -6.19 -16.88
C LEU A 144 0.24 -5.44 -15.55
N TYR A 145 -0.75 -5.48 -14.65
CA TYR A 145 -0.63 -4.92 -13.32
C TYR A 145 0.49 -5.58 -12.53
N GLY A 146 0.52 -6.92 -12.48
CA GLY A 146 1.54 -7.67 -11.74
C GLY A 146 2.97 -7.35 -12.22
N GLN A 147 3.16 -7.17 -13.52
CA GLN A 147 4.45 -6.76 -14.09
C GLN A 147 4.84 -5.33 -13.67
N ALA A 148 3.92 -4.37 -13.83
CA ALA A 148 4.15 -2.98 -13.46
C ALA A 148 4.40 -2.82 -11.94
N TRP A 149 3.60 -3.50 -11.11
CA TRP A 149 3.74 -3.52 -9.67
C TRP A 149 5.08 -4.12 -9.24
N SER A 150 5.47 -5.26 -9.82
CA SER A 150 6.75 -5.89 -9.54
C SER A 150 7.92 -4.96 -9.87
N ALA A 151 7.88 -4.29 -11.03
CA ALA A 151 8.90 -3.33 -11.42
C ALA A 151 8.96 -2.14 -10.44
N PHE A 152 7.81 -1.53 -10.12
CA PHE A 152 7.70 -0.41 -9.20
C PHE A 152 8.24 -0.76 -7.80
N ILE A 153 7.80 -1.88 -7.22
CA ILE A 153 8.21 -2.28 -5.88
C ILE A 153 9.68 -2.71 -5.81
N ASN A 154 10.25 -3.26 -6.89
CA ASN A 154 11.69 -3.50 -6.96
C ASN A 154 12.47 -2.17 -6.93
N VAL A 155 12.00 -1.14 -7.64
CA VAL A 155 12.63 0.20 -7.58
C VAL A 155 12.49 0.81 -6.20
N VAL A 156 11.29 0.77 -5.60
CA VAL A 156 11.07 1.28 -4.23
C VAL A 156 11.99 0.57 -3.24
N GLY A 157 11.97 -0.76 -3.22
CA GLY A 157 12.70 -1.56 -2.23
C GLY A 157 14.22 -1.56 -2.40
N LYS A 158 14.73 -1.64 -3.63
CA LYS A 158 16.17 -1.77 -3.91
C LYS A 158 16.88 -0.45 -4.15
N ARG A 159 16.16 0.64 -4.42
CA ARG A 159 16.75 1.94 -4.78
C ARG A 159 16.25 3.09 -3.92
N GLU A 160 14.94 3.34 -3.89
CA GLU A 160 14.41 4.55 -3.24
C GLU A 160 14.48 4.47 -1.71
N LEU A 161 14.10 3.34 -1.11
CA LEU A 161 14.18 3.16 0.34
C LEU A 161 15.63 3.22 0.87
N PRO A 162 16.62 2.53 0.25
CA PRO A 162 18.02 2.72 0.62
C PRO A 162 18.52 4.16 0.47
N ARG A 163 18.03 4.92 -0.52
CA ARG A 163 18.34 6.35 -0.65
C ARG A 163 17.77 7.14 0.53
N LEU A 164 16.53 6.86 0.93
CA LEU A 164 15.86 7.51 2.04
C LEU A 164 16.47 7.18 3.41
N ASP A 165 17.28 6.13 3.52
CA ASP A 165 18.04 5.85 4.75
C ASP A 165 19.11 6.93 5.06
N THR A 166 19.55 7.68 4.05
CA THR A 166 20.64 8.67 4.19
C THR A 166 20.27 10.08 3.72
N TYR A 167 19.37 10.19 2.74
CA TYR A 167 18.94 11.47 2.19
C TYR A 167 18.32 12.37 3.27
N ALA A 168 18.72 13.64 3.30
CA ALA A 168 18.27 14.65 4.26
C ALA A 168 18.39 14.24 5.75
N GLY A 169 19.37 13.39 6.09
CA GLY A 169 19.57 12.90 7.47
C GLY A 169 18.85 11.59 7.79
N GLY A 170 18.15 11.01 6.81
CA GLY A 170 17.47 9.73 6.93
C GLY A 170 16.01 9.88 7.37
N PHE A 171 15.12 9.15 6.71
CA PHE A 171 13.68 9.17 6.99
C PHE A 171 13.23 7.96 7.80
N GLN A 172 12.33 8.18 8.75
CA GLN A 172 11.66 7.13 9.54
C GLN A 172 10.49 6.48 8.79
N TYR A 173 10.69 6.14 7.52
CA TYR A 173 9.70 5.43 6.71
C TYR A 173 9.31 4.08 7.34
N ARG A 174 8.12 3.59 7.00
CA ARG A 174 7.61 2.30 7.49
C ARG A 174 8.40 1.12 6.94
N ILE A 175 8.89 0.27 7.84
CA ILE A 175 9.35 -1.08 7.52
C ILE A 175 8.18 -2.05 7.76
N PRO A 176 7.71 -2.80 6.75
CA PRO A 176 6.56 -3.68 6.88
C PRO A 176 6.87 -4.83 7.84
N THR A 177 5.83 -5.43 8.41
CA THR A 177 5.92 -6.75 9.03
C THR A 177 6.19 -7.82 7.97
N ALA A 178 6.73 -8.96 8.39
CA ALA A 178 6.78 -10.14 7.53
C ALA A 178 5.35 -10.66 7.29
N GLY A 179 5.02 -11.02 6.05
CA GLY A 179 3.88 -11.88 5.78
C GLY A 179 4.28 -13.30 6.15
N ALA A 180 3.47 -13.99 6.96
CA ALA A 180 3.77 -15.34 7.42
C ALA A 180 2.51 -16.21 7.38
N LYS A 181 2.66 -17.45 6.89
CA LYS A 181 1.59 -18.44 6.87
C LYS A 181 2.16 -19.84 6.97
N ILE A 182 1.40 -20.76 7.55
CA ILE A 182 1.73 -22.19 7.49
C ILE A 182 1.18 -22.77 6.20
N ILE A 183 2.08 -23.31 5.37
CA ILE A 183 1.76 -23.96 4.09
C ILE A 183 2.40 -25.34 4.13
N ASN A 184 1.59 -26.40 3.99
CA ASN A 184 2.05 -27.79 4.05
C ASN A 184 2.88 -28.09 5.32
N GLY A 185 2.47 -27.56 6.46
CA GLY A 185 3.14 -27.73 7.75
C GLY A 185 4.40 -26.88 7.95
N LYS A 186 4.86 -26.13 6.94
CA LYS A 186 6.06 -25.28 7.01
C LYS A 186 5.69 -23.81 7.17
N VAL A 187 6.53 -23.07 7.89
CA VAL A 187 6.42 -21.61 7.99
C VAL A 187 6.95 -20.99 6.70
N ALA A 188 6.02 -20.52 5.86
CA ALA A 188 6.30 -19.73 4.68
C ALA A 188 6.22 -18.24 5.04
N ALA A 189 7.23 -17.46 4.67
CA ALA A 189 7.25 -16.03 4.91
C ALA A 189 7.70 -15.23 3.68
N ASN A 190 7.20 -14.01 3.56
CA ASN A 190 7.59 -13.05 2.53
C ASN A 190 7.61 -11.62 3.09
N VAL A 191 8.12 -10.69 2.30
CA VAL A 191 8.18 -9.27 2.64
C VAL A 191 7.80 -8.44 1.42
N GLN A 192 7.11 -7.32 1.66
CA GLN A 192 6.56 -6.46 0.61
C GLN A 192 7.65 -5.84 -0.29
N PHE A 193 8.80 -5.46 0.27
CA PHE A 193 9.85 -4.75 -0.47
C PHE A 193 11.07 -5.65 -0.71
N PRO A 194 11.36 -6.01 -1.98
CA PRO A 194 12.62 -6.65 -2.35
C PRO A 194 13.80 -5.80 -1.90
N GLY A 195 14.82 -6.44 -1.31
CA GLY A 195 15.98 -5.75 -0.72
C GLY A 195 15.93 -5.66 0.81
N MET A 196 14.77 -5.89 1.43
CA MET A 196 14.68 -6.10 2.87
C MET A 196 14.92 -7.57 3.24
N THR A 197 15.46 -7.79 4.44
CA THR A 197 15.77 -9.13 4.95
C THR A 197 14.81 -9.51 6.06
N ILE A 198 14.22 -10.69 5.98
CA ILE A 198 13.48 -11.29 7.10
C ILE A 198 14.49 -12.04 7.96
N ARG A 199 14.47 -11.78 9.27
CA ARG A 199 15.28 -12.45 10.29
C ARG A 199 14.35 -13.14 11.27
N TYR A 200 14.80 -14.25 11.85
CA TYR A 200 13.94 -15.07 12.70
C TYR A 200 14.65 -15.68 13.90
N THR A 201 13.83 -16.13 14.86
CA THR A 201 14.23 -16.91 16.03
C THR A 201 13.17 -17.98 16.31
N THR A 202 13.59 -19.12 16.87
CA THR A 202 12.73 -20.27 17.21
C THR A 202 12.77 -20.62 18.70
N ASP A 203 13.58 -19.91 19.48
CA ASP A 203 13.79 -20.08 20.91
C ASP A 203 12.98 -19.07 21.76
N GLY A 204 12.17 -18.25 21.11
CA GLY A 204 11.36 -17.20 21.76
C GLY A 204 12.06 -15.86 21.95
N SER A 205 13.36 -15.75 21.69
CA SER A 205 14.11 -14.48 21.74
C SER A 205 13.65 -13.51 20.64
N GLU A 206 13.91 -12.21 20.77
CA GLU A 206 13.58 -11.24 19.70
C GLU A 206 14.61 -11.32 18.56
N PRO A 207 14.17 -11.40 17.28
CA PRO A 207 15.10 -11.33 16.16
C PRO A 207 15.85 -9.99 16.12
N THR A 208 17.17 -10.07 15.94
CA THR A 208 18.08 -8.93 15.78
C THR A 208 18.63 -8.90 14.35
N ALA A 209 19.39 -7.85 14.01
CA ALA A 209 20.04 -7.72 12.71
C ALA A 209 21.04 -8.86 12.42
N THR A 210 21.53 -9.55 13.46
CA THR A 210 22.49 -10.66 13.36
C THR A 210 21.82 -12.03 13.50
N SER A 211 20.52 -12.11 13.75
CA SER A 211 19.79 -13.39 13.77
C SER A 211 19.86 -14.08 12.41
N PRO A 212 19.59 -15.40 12.31
CA PRO A 212 19.52 -16.10 11.03
C PRO A 212 18.56 -15.42 10.04
N ALA A 213 18.99 -15.31 8.79
CA ALA A 213 18.13 -14.82 7.71
C ALA A 213 17.16 -15.92 7.28
N TYR A 214 15.91 -15.55 7.07
CA TYR A 214 14.92 -16.43 6.46
C TYR A 214 15.09 -16.41 4.94
N THR A 215 15.40 -17.56 4.35
CA THR A 215 15.62 -17.71 2.90
C THR A 215 14.64 -18.67 2.24
N GLU A 216 14.04 -19.60 3.00
CA GLU A 216 13.14 -20.63 2.49
C GLU A 216 12.17 -21.14 3.56
N PRO A 217 11.06 -21.80 3.17
CA PRO A 217 10.11 -22.40 4.11
C PRO A 217 10.77 -23.41 5.05
N MET A 218 10.54 -23.22 6.35
CA MET A 218 11.18 -24.04 7.39
C MET A 218 10.16 -24.78 8.25
N ASP A 219 10.57 -25.94 8.75
CA ASP A 219 9.85 -26.67 9.78
C ASP A 219 10.02 -25.99 11.14
N THR A 220 8.99 -26.08 11.99
CA THR A 220 9.07 -25.60 13.37
C THR A 220 8.30 -26.52 14.31
N ALA A 221 8.89 -26.75 15.49
CA ALA A 221 8.25 -27.45 16.60
C ALA A 221 7.49 -26.49 17.55
N GLY A 222 7.73 -25.18 17.43
CA GLY A 222 7.18 -24.16 18.32
C GLY A 222 6.95 -22.81 17.63
N PRO A 223 6.68 -21.76 18.42
CA PRO A 223 6.50 -20.42 17.87
C PRO A 223 7.76 -19.91 17.15
N VAL A 224 7.57 -19.37 15.95
CA VAL A 224 8.60 -18.66 15.18
C VAL A 224 8.33 -17.17 15.29
N LYS A 225 9.34 -16.39 15.66
CA LYS A 225 9.31 -14.93 15.58
C LYS A 225 10.03 -14.47 14.32
N LEU A 226 9.40 -13.59 13.55
CA LEU A 226 9.89 -13.03 12.29
C LEU A 226 9.94 -11.52 12.39
N LYS A 227 11.00 -10.90 11.89
CA LYS A 227 11.16 -9.45 11.86
C LYS A 227 11.88 -9.02 10.59
N VAL A 228 11.40 -7.94 9.98
CA VAL A 228 11.96 -7.40 8.74
C VAL A 228 12.97 -6.32 9.07
N PHE A 229 14.11 -6.35 8.38
CA PHE A 229 15.18 -5.37 8.49
C PHE A 229 15.48 -4.74 7.13
N ASN A 230 15.74 -3.43 7.11
CA ASN A 230 16.35 -2.75 5.95
C ASN A 230 17.87 -2.88 5.98
N ALA A 231 18.56 -2.37 4.95
CA ALA A 231 20.01 -2.42 4.86
C ALA A 231 20.72 -1.58 5.94
N ALA A 232 20.08 -0.53 6.44
CA ALA A 232 20.58 0.32 7.52
C ALA A 232 20.39 -0.28 8.93
N GLY A 233 19.82 -1.48 9.05
CA GLY A 233 19.60 -2.16 10.34
C GLY A 233 18.38 -1.70 11.13
N ARG A 234 17.57 -0.77 10.60
CA ARG A 234 16.24 -0.46 11.14
C ARG A 234 15.32 -1.65 10.91
N ALA A 235 14.37 -1.83 11.82
CA ALA A 235 13.49 -2.99 11.81
C ALA A 235 12.01 -2.61 11.91
N GLY A 236 11.17 -3.43 11.29
CA GLY A 236 9.73 -3.41 11.48
C GLY A 236 9.30 -4.07 12.80
N ARG A 237 7.99 -4.25 12.95
CA ARG A 237 7.42 -4.98 14.10
C ARG A 237 7.65 -6.49 13.95
N THR A 238 7.78 -7.17 15.09
CA THR A 238 7.87 -8.63 15.14
C THR A 238 6.50 -9.26 14.87
N VAL A 239 6.51 -10.34 14.09
CA VAL A 239 5.36 -11.23 13.86
C VAL A 239 5.67 -12.58 14.49
N THR A 240 4.75 -13.11 15.28
CA THR A 240 4.85 -14.46 15.84
C THR A 240 3.87 -15.37 15.11
N ILE A 241 4.34 -16.54 14.69
CA ILE A 241 3.50 -17.59 14.10
C ILE A 241 3.77 -18.91 14.80
N SER A 242 2.72 -19.66 15.10
CA SER A 242 2.78 -21.01 15.63
C SER A 242 1.86 -21.92 14.81
N ARG A 243 2.14 -23.23 14.84
CA ARG A 243 1.17 -24.24 14.39
C ARG A 243 -0.10 -24.19 15.20
#